data_AF-A0A2E9J359-F1
#
_entry.id   AF-A0A2E9J359-F1
#
_cell.length_a   1.000
_cell.length_b   1.000
_cell.length_c   1.000
_cell.angle_alpha   90.00
_cell.angle_beta   90.00
_cell.angle_gamma   90.00
#
_symmetry.space_group_name_H-M   'P 1'
#
loop_
_entity.id
_entity.type
_entity.pdbx_description
1 polymer ?
#
loop_
_entity_poly.entity_id
_entity_poly.type
_entity_poly.pdbx_seq_one_letter_code
_entity_poly.pdbx_strand_id
1 'polypeptide(L)'
;MDLRSLPPSPSPGLLNLIVEIPAGSCNKYEFSEDVGVMALDRVLHPSIRYPFDYGFVPNTLAEDGSPLDAMVIMAEPTFAGCLIKARPIGVLDMNDTGHYDGKILCVPVADPRQAAIQSIQQIAPSQLEDVAEFFRTYKNMDGRVISIGGWRDADAVAPLLDKCIRATRE
;
A
#
# COMPACT_ATOMS: atom_id res chain seq x y z
N MET A 1 -17.29 9.76 -1.92
CA MET A 1 -16.58 9.07 -3.02
C MET A 1 -17.16 7.66 -3.07
N ASP A 2 -17.77 7.25 -4.18
CA ASP A 2 -18.30 5.90 -4.33
C ASP A 2 -17.25 5.03 -5.04
N LEU A 3 -16.73 4.03 -4.34
CA LEU A 3 -15.66 3.15 -4.83
C LEU A 3 -16.19 1.80 -5.35
N ARG A 4 -17.49 1.52 -5.22
CA ARG A 4 -18.06 0.19 -5.54
C ARG A 4 -17.90 -0.20 -7.01
N SER A 5 -17.86 0.78 -7.91
CA SER A 5 -17.65 0.55 -9.34
C SER A 5 -16.19 0.57 -9.78
N LEU A 6 -15.25 0.85 -8.87
CA LEU A 6 -13.83 0.99 -9.20
C LEU A 6 -13.14 -0.37 -9.11
N PRO A 7 -12.77 -1.02 -10.23
CA PRO A 7 -12.16 -2.34 -10.16
C PRO A 7 -10.80 -2.28 -9.45
N PRO A 8 -10.38 -3.36 -8.77
CA PRO A 8 -9.04 -3.45 -8.16
C PRO A 8 -7.93 -3.35 -9.21
N SER A 9 -8.16 -3.89 -10.40
CA SER A 9 -7.22 -3.86 -11.53
C SER A 9 -7.88 -3.17 -12.73
N PRO A 10 -7.34 -2.03 -13.23
CA PRO A 10 -7.87 -1.35 -14.41
C PRO A 10 -7.48 -2.04 -15.73
N SER A 11 -6.42 -2.85 -15.72
CA SER A 11 -5.95 -3.66 -16.84
C SER A 11 -4.94 -4.71 -16.35
N PRO A 12 -4.69 -5.80 -17.09
CA PRO A 12 -3.75 -6.83 -16.68
C PRO A 12 -2.39 -6.26 -16.26
N GLY A 13 -1.91 -6.69 -15.09
CA GLY A 13 -0.63 -6.24 -14.52
C GLY A 13 -0.63 -4.85 -13.91
N LEU A 14 -1.78 -4.16 -13.82
CA LEU A 14 -1.93 -2.87 -13.13
C LEU A 14 -2.91 -2.96 -11.97
N LEU A 15 -2.80 -2.02 -11.04
CA LEU A 15 -3.68 -1.81 -9.89
C LEU A 15 -4.27 -0.40 -9.92
N ASN A 16 -5.49 -0.27 -9.42
CA ASN A 16 -6.00 1.00 -8.93
C ASN A 16 -5.62 1.10 -7.46
N LEU A 17 -5.11 2.26 -7.05
CA LEU A 17 -4.75 2.55 -5.68
C LEU A 17 -5.42 3.86 -5.27
N ILE A 18 -6.13 3.85 -4.15
CA ILE A 18 -6.64 5.07 -3.52
C ILE A 18 -5.65 5.47 -2.43
N VAL A 19 -5.02 6.63 -2.59
CA VAL A 19 -4.06 7.15 -1.61
C VAL A 19 -4.83 7.62 -0.39
N GLU A 20 -4.43 7.15 0.79
CA GLU A 20 -4.92 7.64 2.07
C GLU A 20 -3.90 8.59 2.68
N ILE A 21 -2.62 8.22 2.65
CA ILE A 21 -1.56 8.92 3.35
C ILE A 21 -0.48 9.34 2.36
N PRO A 22 -0.38 10.64 2.02
CA PRO A 22 0.71 11.13 1.18
C PRO A 22 2.07 10.92 1.86
N ALA A 23 3.11 10.67 1.05
CA ALA A 23 4.48 10.55 1.53
C ALA A 23 4.88 11.77 2.37
N GLY A 24 5.62 11.53 3.46
CA GLY A 24 6.01 12.56 4.42
C GLY A 24 4.91 12.98 5.41
N SER A 25 3.69 12.47 5.29
CA SER A 25 2.64 12.72 6.28
C SER A 25 2.88 11.90 7.56
N CYS A 26 2.59 12.49 8.71
CA CYS A 26 2.37 11.79 9.98
C CYS A 26 0.88 11.70 10.34
N ASN A 27 0.00 12.33 9.56
CA ASN A 27 -1.44 12.18 9.68
C ASN A 27 -1.84 10.88 8.98
N LYS A 28 -2.35 9.93 9.76
CA LYS A 28 -2.90 8.68 9.27
C LYS A 28 -4.37 8.94 8.93
N TYR A 29 -4.63 9.19 7.65
CA TYR A 29 -5.99 9.22 7.12
C TYR A 29 -6.42 7.80 6.78
N GLU A 30 -7.72 7.58 6.79
CA GLU A 30 -8.37 6.35 6.33
C GLU A 30 -9.66 6.70 5.59
N PHE A 31 -10.02 5.88 4.60
CA PHE A 31 -11.31 6.01 3.93
C PHE A 31 -12.43 5.46 4.82
N SER A 32 -13.37 6.32 5.22
CA SER A 32 -14.57 5.89 5.92
C SER A 32 -15.62 5.44 4.90
N GLU A 33 -15.87 4.12 4.83
CA GLU A 33 -16.88 3.56 3.92
C GLU A 33 -18.31 4.04 4.25
N ASP A 34 -18.64 4.15 5.54
CA ASP A 34 -19.96 4.56 6.03
C ASP A 34 -20.37 5.95 5.52
N VAL A 35 -19.42 6.88 5.48
CA VAL A 35 -19.65 8.29 5.12
C VAL A 35 -19.15 8.60 3.70
N GLY A 36 -18.29 7.74 3.15
CA GLY A 36 -17.70 7.89 1.82
C GLY A 36 -16.70 9.04 1.71
N VAL A 37 -15.95 9.34 2.77
CA VAL A 37 -14.94 10.43 2.79
C VAL A 37 -13.66 9.99 3.49
N MET A 38 -12.54 10.68 3.20
CA MET A 38 -11.30 10.50 3.94
C MET A 38 -11.45 11.12 5.34
N ALA A 39 -11.21 10.31 6.37
CA ALA A 39 -11.24 10.71 7.76
C ALA A 39 -9.82 10.67 8.34
N LEU A 40 -9.52 11.56 9.27
CA LEU A 40 -8.30 11.46 10.06
C LEU A 40 -8.53 10.40 11.16
N ASP A 41 -7.89 9.25 11.05
CA ASP A 41 -7.93 8.20 12.08
C ASP A 41 -7.08 8.64 13.29
N ARG A 42 -5.81 8.98 13.06
CA ARG A 42 -4.92 9.51 14.11
C ARG A 42 -3.72 10.29 13.57
N VAL A 43 -3.04 10.97 14.47
CA VAL A 43 -1.74 11.60 14.20
C VAL A 43 -0.64 10.74 14.83
N LEU A 44 0.29 10.26 14.01
CA LEU A 44 1.45 9.51 14.47
C LEU A 44 2.45 10.44 15.17
N HIS A 45 3.41 9.87 15.90
CA HIS A 45 4.52 10.64 16.45
C HIS A 45 5.21 11.45 15.33
N PRO A 46 5.55 12.75 15.52
CA PRO A 46 6.03 13.61 14.44
C PRO A 46 7.32 13.15 13.74
N SER A 47 8.10 12.29 14.39
CA SER A 47 9.31 11.67 13.82
C SER A 47 9.01 10.49 12.89
N ILE A 48 7.77 10.00 12.86
CA ILE A 48 7.32 8.91 12.01
C ILE A 48 6.62 9.53 10.80
N ARG A 49 7.18 9.27 9.62
CA ARG A 49 6.74 9.83 8.33
C ARG A 49 6.57 8.68 7.36
N TYR A 50 5.43 8.60 6.66
CA TYR A 50 5.26 7.59 5.63
C TYR A 50 6.29 7.80 4.51
N PRO A 51 7.05 6.76 4.11
CA PRO A 51 8.13 6.91 3.13
C PRO A 51 7.61 7.17 1.72
N PHE A 52 6.43 6.62 1.38
CA PHE A 52 5.77 6.72 0.08
C PHE A 52 4.29 7.04 0.25
N ASP A 53 3.64 7.40 -0.86
CA ASP A 53 2.19 7.51 -0.89
C ASP A 53 1.62 6.12 -0.58
N TYR A 54 0.73 6.07 0.40
CA TYR A 54 0.20 4.85 0.97
C TYR A 54 -1.32 4.86 0.88
N GLY A 55 -1.91 3.70 0.65
CA GLY A 55 -3.34 3.50 0.76
C GLY A 55 -3.69 2.07 0.36
N PHE A 56 -4.80 1.90 -0.34
CA PHE A 56 -5.34 0.57 -0.58
C PHE A 56 -5.81 0.33 -2.02
N VAL A 57 -5.91 -0.96 -2.37
CA VAL A 57 -6.52 -1.42 -3.62
C VAL A 57 -8.03 -1.61 -3.39
N PRO A 58 -8.91 -0.89 -4.10
CA PRO A 58 -10.35 -0.91 -3.87
C PRO A 58 -10.94 -2.28 -4.22
N ASN A 59 -12.03 -2.66 -3.53
CA ASN A 59 -12.74 -3.93 -3.75
C ASN A 59 -11.81 -5.16 -3.63
N THR A 60 -11.02 -5.18 -2.57
CA THR A 60 -10.21 -6.32 -2.13
C THR A 60 -10.42 -6.53 -0.63
N LEU A 61 -10.18 -7.75 -0.13
CA LEU A 61 -10.24 -8.07 1.30
C LEU A 61 -9.01 -8.91 1.69
N ALA A 62 -8.17 -8.39 2.58
CA ALA A 62 -7.00 -9.06 3.12
C ALA A 62 -7.33 -9.88 4.38
N GLU A 63 -6.35 -10.61 4.91
CA GLU A 63 -6.55 -11.52 6.06
C GLU A 63 -6.82 -10.80 7.39
N ASP A 64 -6.46 -9.52 7.46
CA ASP A 64 -6.70 -8.65 8.61
C ASP A 64 -8.12 -8.04 8.61
N GLY A 65 -8.90 -8.29 7.55
CA GLY A 65 -10.25 -7.75 7.36
C GLY A 65 -10.30 -6.38 6.69
N SER A 66 -9.14 -5.83 6.27
CA SER A 66 -9.04 -4.55 5.58
C SER A 66 -8.85 -4.73 4.07
N PRO A 67 -9.06 -3.70 3.24
CA PRO A 67 -8.60 -3.72 1.86
C PRO A 67 -7.09 -3.95 1.74
N LEU A 68 -6.64 -4.54 0.63
CA LEU A 68 -5.23 -4.84 0.39
C LEU A 68 -4.40 -3.56 0.32
N ASP A 69 -3.42 -3.46 1.21
CA ASP A 69 -2.52 -2.33 1.33
C ASP A 69 -1.50 -2.25 0.18
N ALA A 70 -1.23 -1.02 -0.25
CA ALA A 70 -0.26 -0.74 -1.27
C ALA A 70 0.36 0.66 -1.12
N MET A 71 1.55 0.82 -1.69
CA MET A 71 2.30 2.06 -1.66
C MET A 71 2.91 2.38 -3.03
N VAL A 72 3.10 3.66 -3.34
CA VAL A 72 3.57 4.14 -4.64
C VAL A 72 4.78 5.05 -4.48
N ILE A 73 5.88 4.71 -5.15
CA ILE A 73 7.06 5.56 -5.21
C ILE A 73 6.76 6.76 -6.11
N MET A 74 6.46 7.90 -5.50
CA MET A 74 6.21 9.17 -6.18
C MET A 74 7.40 10.12 -6.04
N ALA A 75 7.68 10.90 -7.09
CA ALA A 75 8.68 11.97 -7.00
C ALA A 75 8.18 13.18 -6.19
N GLU A 76 6.87 13.44 -6.27
CA GLU A 76 6.17 14.46 -5.48
C GLU A 76 4.96 13.78 -4.84
N PRO A 77 4.75 13.93 -3.52
CA PRO A 77 3.59 13.34 -2.84
C PRO A 77 2.28 13.81 -3.50
N THR A 78 1.29 12.92 -3.59
CA THR A 78 -0.02 13.30 -4.11
C THR A 78 -0.90 13.92 -3.01
N PHE A 79 -2.12 13.43 -2.83
CA PHE A 79 -3.08 13.90 -1.84
C PHE A 79 -4.00 12.74 -1.40
N ALA A 80 -4.53 12.83 -0.19
CA ALA A 80 -5.50 11.86 0.32
C ALA A 80 -6.77 11.86 -0.56
N GLY A 81 -7.17 10.69 -1.04
CA GLY A 81 -8.24 10.48 -2.02
C GLY A 81 -7.78 10.44 -3.48
N CYS A 82 -6.47 10.55 -3.76
CA CYS A 82 -5.95 10.44 -5.13
C CYS A 82 -6.08 9.00 -5.66
N LEU A 83 -6.64 8.83 -6.86
CA LEU A 83 -6.63 7.56 -7.57
C LEU A 83 -5.38 7.46 -8.45
N ILE A 84 -4.53 6.47 -8.17
CA ILE A 84 -3.35 6.17 -8.96
C ILE A 84 -3.55 4.85 -9.71
N LYS A 85 -3.32 4.88 -11.03
CA LYS A 85 -3.07 3.65 -11.80
C LYS A 85 -1.60 3.29 -11.62
N ALA A 86 -1.36 2.18 -10.92
CA ALA A 86 -0.05 1.81 -10.45
C ALA A 86 0.40 0.48 -11.06
N ARG A 87 1.68 0.38 -11.42
CA ARG A 87 2.32 -0.88 -11.79
C ARG A 87 2.96 -1.47 -10.54
N PRO A 88 2.51 -2.63 -10.06
CA PRO A 88 3.13 -3.29 -8.93
C PRO A 88 4.49 -3.87 -9.34
N ILE A 89 5.46 -3.77 -8.44
CA ILE A 89 6.85 -4.22 -8.67
C ILE A 89 7.32 -5.21 -7.61
N GLY A 90 6.60 -5.35 -6.49
CA GLY A 90 6.92 -6.31 -5.45
C GLY A 90 5.96 -6.26 -4.27
N VAL A 91 6.20 -7.11 -3.28
CA VAL A 91 5.42 -7.21 -2.04
C VAL A 91 6.37 -7.24 -0.84
N LEU A 92 6.13 -6.39 0.14
CA LEU A 92 6.72 -6.51 1.47
C LEU A 92 5.98 -7.63 2.21
N ASP A 93 6.66 -8.75 2.47
CA ASP A 93 6.14 -9.85 3.26
C ASP A 93 6.14 -9.44 4.73
N MET A 94 4.95 -9.21 5.29
CA MET A 94 4.77 -8.69 6.63
C MET A 94 3.64 -9.43 7.34
N ASN A 95 3.83 -9.66 8.64
CA ASN A 95 2.80 -10.17 9.54
C ASN A 95 2.61 -9.20 10.71
N ASP A 96 1.37 -8.76 10.94
CA ASP A 96 0.97 -7.95 12.10
C ASP A 96 0.14 -8.83 13.04
N THR A 97 0.64 -9.08 14.25
CA THR A 97 -0.10 -9.80 15.31
C THR A 97 -0.65 -11.17 14.87
N GLY A 98 0.09 -11.87 13.99
CA GLY A 98 -0.25 -13.22 13.52
C GLY A 98 -1.14 -13.27 12.28
N HIS A 99 -1.55 -12.12 11.74
CA HIS A 99 -2.24 -12.01 10.46
C HIS A 99 -1.27 -11.60 9.36
N TYR A 100 -1.39 -12.19 8.17
CA TYR A 100 -0.61 -11.78 7.02
C TYR A 100 -1.09 -10.41 6.52
N ASP A 101 -0.18 -9.44 6.48
CA ASP A 101 -0.43 -8.04 6.11
C ASP A 101 0.58 -7.59 5.04
N GLY A 102 0.63 -8.34 3.94
CA GLY A 102 1.54 -8.08 2.83
C GLY A 102 1.22 -6.76 2.12
N LYS A 103 2.22 -5.91 1.90
CA LYS A 103 2.05 -4.58 1.29
C LYS A 103 2.66 -4.52 -0.10
N ILE A 104 1.88 -4.13 -1.10
CA ILE A 104 2.38 -4.04 -2.48
C ILE A 104 3.17 -2.74 -2.66
N LEU A 105 4.37 -2.82 -3.24
CA LEU A 105 5.10 -1.64 -3.73
C LEU A 105 4.85 -1.46 -5.22
N CYS A 106 4.54 -0.23 -5.62
CA CYS A 106 4.22 0.13 -6.99
C CYS A 106 5.02 1.36 -7.47
N VAL A 107 4.99 1.56 -8.79
CA VAL A 107 5.33 2.83 -9.46
C VAL A 107 4.11 3.36 -10.23
N PRO A 108 3.93 4.68 -10.36
CA PRO A 108 2.83 5.27 -11.11
C PRO A 108 2.98 5.04 -12.62
N VAL A 109 1.89 4.68 -13.30
CA VAL A 109 1.87 4.58 -14.77
C VAL A 109 1.98 5.95 -15.44
N ALA A 110 1.53 7.00 -14.75
CA ALA A 110 1.53 8.37 -15.26
C ALA A 110 2.93 9.00 -15.31
N ASP A 111 3.94 8.43 -14.64
CA ASP A 111 5.31 8.93 -14.68
C ASP A 111 6.17 8.14 -15.70
N PRO A 112 6.46 8.71 -16.88
CA PRO A 112 7.27 8.04 -17.89
C PRO A 112 8.71 7.78 -17.44
N ARG A 113 9.21 8.51 -16.43
CA ARG A 113 10.58 8.31 -15.90
C ARG A 113 10.73 6.95 -15.21
N GLN A 114 9.63 6.39 -14.71
CA GLN A 114 9.59 5.08 -14.04
C GLN A 114 9.05 3.98 -14.97
N ALA A 115 8.88 4.25 -16.28
CA ALA A 115 8.31 3.28 -17.22
C ALA A 115 9.13 1.98 -17.33
N ALA A 116 10.45 2.05 -17.14
CA ALA A 116 11.35 0.90 -17.19
C ALA A 116 11.36 0.04 -15.91
N ILE A 117 10.75 0.52 -14.80
CA ILE A 117 10.71 -0.21 -13.53
C ILE A 117 9.58 -1.24 -13.60
N GLN A 118 9.94 -2.52 -13.50
CA GLN A 118 9.04 -3.67 -13.57
C GLN A 118 9.24 -4.65 -12.42
N SER A 119 10.34 -4.52 -11.68
CA SER A 119 10.73 -5.43 -10.61
C SER A 119 11.27 -4.66 -9.41
N ILE A 120 11.10 -5.24 -8.23
CA ILE A 120 11.60 -4.72 -6.96
C ILE A 120 13.13 -4.61 -6.95
N GLN A 121 13.84 -5.46 -7.72
CA GLN A 121 15.32 -5.42 -7.74
C GLN A 121 15.88 -4.22 -8.49
N GLN A 122 15.04 -3.44 -9.17
CA GLN A 122 15.43 -2.17 -9.78
C GLN A 122 15.39 -1.00 -8.77
N ILE A 123 14.92 -1.24 -7.55
CA ILE A 123 14.92 -0.28 -6.45
C ILE A 123 16.17 -0.49 -5.60
N ALA A 124 16.77 0.61 -5.11
CA ALA A 124 17.94 0.54 -4.26
C ALA A 124 17.66 -0.27 -2.99
N PRO A 125 18.49 -1.26 -2.62
CA PRO A 125 18.26 -2.08 -1.42
C PRO A 125 18.15 -1.25 -0.13
N SER A 126 18.89 -0.14 -0.01
CA SER A 126 18.77 0.76 1.13
C SER A 126 17.39 1.40 1.25
N GLN A 127 16.81 1.82 0.12
CA GLN A 127 15.47 2.40 0.08
C GLN A 127 14.41 1.35 0.47
N LEU A 128 14.60 0.09 0.07
CA LEU A 128 13.74 -1.01 0.46
C LEU A 128 13.84 -1.34 1.96
N GLU A 129 15.05 -1.26 2.53
CA GLU A 129 15.25 -1.46 3.97
C GLU A 129 14.66 -0.30 4.79
N ASP A 130 14.78 0.95 4.34
CA ASP A 130 14.19 2.11 5.02
C ASP A 130 12.66 1.93 5.18
N VAL A 131 12.00 1.41 4.15
CA VAL A 131 10.56 1.09 4.18
C VAL A 131 10.27 -0.09 5.11
N ALA A 132 11.08 -1.15 5.07
CA ALA A 132 10.92 -2.29 5.95
C ALA A 132 11.07 -1.90 7.43
N GLU A 133 12.07 -1.08 7.76
CA GLU A 133 12.31 -0.56 9.10
C GLU A 133 11.19 0.37 9.58
N PHE A 134 10.63 1.19 8.69
CA PHE A 134 9.44 1.99 8.98
C PHE A 134 8.29 1.08 9.47
N PHE A 135 7.93 0.03 8.71
CA PHE A 135 6.85 -0.87 9.13
C PHE A 135 7.21 -1.69 10.38
N ARG A 136 8.48 -2.04 10.56
CA ARG A 136 8.97 -2.73 11.75
C ARG A 136 8.79 -1.91 13.03
N THR A 137 8.81 -0.58 12.94
CA THR A 137 8.90 0.29 14.11
C THR A 137 7.71 1.23 14.34
N TYR A 138 6.91 1.55 13.33
CA TYR A 138 5.90 2.61 13.44
C TYR A 138 4.80 2.38 14.49
N LYS A 139 4.56 1.11 14.85
CA LYS A 139 3.59 0.68 15.88
C LYS A 139 4.26 0.24 17.21
N ASN A 140 5.57 0.42 17.37
CA ASN A 140 6.28 -0.04 18.58
C ASN A 140 5.74 0.60 19.87
N MET A 141 5.32 1.86 19.80
CA MET A 141 4.73 2.56 20.94
C MET A 141 3.37 1.98 21.37
N ASP A 142 2.70 1.25 20.48
CA ASP A 142 1.41 0.60 20.74
C ASP A 142 1.60 -0.83 21.30
N GLY A 143 2.85 -1.28 21.50
CA GLY A 143 3.17 -2.63 21.99
C GLY A 143 2.88 -3.76 21.00
N ARG A 144 2.59 -3.44 19.74
CA ARG A 144 2.36 -4.43 18.68
C ARG A 144 3.69 -4.95 18.14
N VAL A 145 3.72 -6.24 17.82
CA VAL A 145 4.89 -6.91 17.24
C VAL A 145 4.64 -7.16 15.76
N ILE A 146 5.49 -6.58 14.92
CA ILE A 146 5.47 -6.74 13.48
C ILE A 146 6.68 -7.58 13.06
N SER A 147 6.43 -8.61 12.26
CA SER A 147 7.48 -9.43 11.66
C SER A 147 7.58 -9.12 10.17
N ILE A 148 8.81 -8.89 9.69
CA ILE A 148 9.11 -8.63 8.28
C ILE A 148 9.85 -9.83 7.71
N GLY A 149 9.23 -10.52 6.74
CA GLY A 149 9.82 -11.62 5.98
C GLY A 149 10.73 -11.16 4.83
N GLY A 150 10.68 -9.88 4.49
CA GLY A 150 11.51 -9.25 3.44
C GLY A 150 10.69 -8.92 2.18
N TRP A 151 11.40 -8.63 1.09
CA TRP A 151 10.80 -8.24 -0.17
C TRP A 151 10.67 -9.41 -1.13
N ARG A 152 9.48 -9.59 -1.69
CA ARG A 152 9.18 -10.50 -2.80
C ARG A 152 9.00 -9.70 -4.08
N ASP A 153 9.32 -10.32 -5.22
CA ASP A 153 9.26 -9.66 -6.52
C ASP A 153 7.82 -9.59 -7.08
N ALA A 154 7.67 -8.97 -8.25
CA ALA A 154 6.40 -8.71 -8.91
C ALA A 154 5.54 -9.96 -9.16
N ASP A 155 6.15 -11.15 -9.25
CA ASP A 155 5.44 -12.42 -9.41
C ASP A 155 4.59 -12.78 -8.20
N ALA A 156 4.93 -12.28 -7.01
CA ALA A 156 4.16 -12.48 -5.79
C ALA A 156 2.84 -11.69 -5.76
N VAL A 157 2.69 -10.68 -6.62
CA VAL A 157 1.57 -9.73 -6.55
C VAL A 157 0.27 -10.36 -7.04
N ALA A 158 0.27 -11.00 -8.21
CA ALA A 158 -0.95 -11.55 -8.80
C ALA A 158 -1.62 -12.62 -7.90
N PRO A 159 -0.88 -13.58 -7.30
CA PRO A 159 -1.46 -14.53 -6.36
C PRO A 159 -2.09 -13.86 -5.13
N LEU A 160 -1.44 -12.82 -4.58
CA LEU A 160 -1.95 -12.08 -3.43
C LEU A 160 -3.22 -11.30 -3.80
N LEU A 161 -3.20 -10.56 -4.91
CA LEU A 161 -4.34 -9.80 -5.40
C LEU A 161 -5.54 -10.71 -5.65
N ASP A 162 -5.35 -11.82 -6.37
CA ASP A 162 -6.43 -12.76 -6.71
C ASP A 162 -7.05 -13.41 -5.49
N LYS A 163 -6.25 -13.64 -4.43
CA LYS A 163 -6.75 -14.12 -3.14
C LYS A 163 -7.65 -13.07 -2.50
N CYS A 164 -7.18 -11.81 -2.43
CA CYS A 164 -7.95 -10.74 -1.81
C CYS A 164 -9.21 -10.37 -2.60
N ILE A 165 -9.20 -10.45 -3.92
CA ILE A 165 -10.40 -10.25 -4.76
C ILE A 165 -11.44 -11.35 -4.48
N ARG A 166 -11.01 -12.61 -4.35
CA ARG A 166 -11.92 -13.72 -4.08
C ARG A 166 -12.60 -13.59 -2.73
N ALA A 167 -11.86 -13.19 -1.70
CA ALA A 167 -12.37 -13.01 -0.35
C ALA A 167 -13.51 -11.98 -0.25
N THR A 168 -13.61 -11.00 -1.16
CA THR A 168 -14.74 -10.05 -1.18
C THR A 168 -16.10 -10.66 -1.56
N ARG A 169 -16.10 -11.90 -2.08
CA ARG A 169 -17.30 -12.58 -2.61
C ARG A 169 -17.82 -13.69 -1.69
N GLU A 170 -17.09 -13.98 -0.62
CA GLU A 170 -17.43 -14.98 0.39
C GLU A 170 -18.20 -14.33 1.55
#